data_AF-A0A9E1B0V5-F1
#
_entry.id   AF-A0A9E1B0V5-F1
#
_cell.length_a   1.000
_cell.length_b   1.000
_cell.length_c   1.000
_cell.angle_alpha   90.00
_cell.angle_beta   90.00
_cell.angle_gamma   90.00
#
_symmetry.space_group_name_H-M   'P 1'
#
loop_
_entity.id
_entity.type
_entity.pdbx_description
1 polymer ?
#
loop_
_entity_poly.entity_id
_entity_poly.type
_entity_poly.pdbx_seq_one_letter_code
_entity_poly.pdbx_strand_id
1 'polypeptide(L)' 'MVNMPNVLGMRLEDALAECRAQGVEPEIVMTLPPKGREQGTIRVIRAKEGVLTVSRFEDELSPVVQ' A
#
# COMPACT_ATOMS: atom_id res chain seq x y z
N MET A 1 -5.83 -2.73 22.31
CA MET A 1 -5.24 -2.03 21.14
C MET A 1 -5.23 -3.03 20.01
N VAL A 2 -5.88 -2.72 18.89
CA VAL A 2 -5.78 -3.57 17.69
C VAL A 2 -4.40 -3.32 17.11
N ASN A 3 -3.52 -4.31 17.18
CA ASN A 3 -2.18 -4.17 16.64
C ASN A 3 -2.27 -4.28 15.12
N MET A 4 -1.80 -3.26 14.40
CA MET A 4 -1.89 -3.26 12.95
C MET A 4 -0.73 -4.10 12.38
N PRO A 5 -0.98 -5.01 11.42
CA PRO A 5 0.09 -5.78 10.81
C PRO A 5 1.09 -4.89 10.08
N ASN A 6 2.36 -5.30 10.10
CA ASN A 6 3.40 -4.62 9.34
C ASN A 6 3.29 -4.96 7.85
N VAL A 7 2.45 -4.21 7.15
CA VAL A 7 2.18 -4.38 5.72
C VAL A 7 2.81 -3.28 4.86
N LEU A 8 3.77 -2.53 5.41
CA LEU A 8 4.43 -1.44 4.70
C LEU A 8 5.15 -1.96 3.44
N GLY A 9 4.90 -1.31 2.30
CA GLY A 9 5.49 -1.67 1.00
C GLY A 9 4.79 -2.84 0.28
N MET A 10 3.87 -3.55 0.94
CA MET A 10 3.05 -4.59 0.31
C MET A 10 2.09 -3.99 -0.71
N ARG A 11 1.66 -4.81 -1.67
CA ARG A 11 0.53 -4.46 -2.54
C ARG A 11 -0.73 -4.32 -1.69
N LEU A 12 -1.65 -3.46 -2.12
CA LEU A 12 -2.90 -3.26 -1.39
C LEU A 12 -3.66 -4.58 -1.20
N GLU A 13 -3.71 -5.44 -2.22
CA GLU A 13 -4.41 -6.73 -2.15
C GLU A 13 -3.80 -7.65 -1.07
N ASP A 14 -2.48 -7.81 -1.06
CA ASP A 14 -1.76 -8.61 -0.08
C ASP A 14 -1.93 -8.05 1.34
N ALA A 15 -1.83 -6.71 1.48
CA ALA A 15 -2.00 -6.03 2.75
C ALA A 15 -3.41 -6.22 3.33
N LEU A 16 -4.44 -6.21 2.49
CA LEU A 16 -5.83 -6.45 2.90
C LEU A 16 -6.06 -7.90 3.31
N ALA A 17 -5.45 -8.85 2.60
CA ALA A 17 -5.50 -10.27 2.99
C ALA A 17 -4.90 -10.47 4.39
N GLU A 18 -3.75 -9.85 4.65
CA GLU A 18 -3.07 -9.92 5.94
C GLU A 18 -3.89 -9.27 7.07
N CYS A 19 -4.50 -8.10 6.80
CA CYS A 19 -5.38 -7.44 7.76
C CYS A 19 -6.60 -8.31 8.07
N ARG A 20 -7.25 -8.89 7.07
CA ARG A 20 -8.41 -9.77 7.24
C ARG A 20 -8.06 -11.04 8.00
N ALA A 21 -6.89 -11.63 7.75
CA ALA A 21 -6.40 -12.79 8.50
C ALA A 21 -6.26 -12.50 10.01
N GLN A 22 -6.08 -11.23 10.38
CA GLN A 22 -5.97 -10.76 11.77
C GLN A 22 -7.28 -10.16 12.30
N GLY A 23 -8.38 -10.25 11.54
CA GLY A 23 -9.67 -9.69 11.91
C GLY A 23 -9.71 -8.16 11.92
N VAL A 24 -8.81 -7.52 11.17
CA VAL A 24 -8.74 -6.06 11.02
C VAL A 24 -9.27 -5.68 9.64
N GLU A 25 -10.26 -4.80 9.60
CA GLU A 25 -10.74 -4.18 8.35
C GLU A 25 -10.26 -2.73 8.32
N PRO A 26 -9.20 -2.41 7.56
CA PRO A 26 -8.63 -1.07 7.56
C PRO A 26 -9.33 -0.12 6.59
N GLU A 27 -9.43 1.14 6.97
CA GLU A 27 -9.79 2.23 6.07
C GLU A 27 -8.64 2.50 5.08
N ILE A 28 -8.97 2.59 3.79
CA ILE A 28 -7.97 2.79 2.74
C ILE A 28 -7.96 4.27 2.34
N VAL A 29 -6.82 4.93 2.53
CA VAL A 29 -6.60 6.32 2.12
C VAL A 29 -5.64 6.34 0.94
N MET A 30 -6.13 6.70 -0.25
CA MET A 30 -5.28 6.85 -1.43
C MET A 30 -4.67 8.26 -1.47
N THR A 31 -3.34 8.33 -1.48
CA THR A 31 -2.62 9.57 -1.74
C THR A 31 -2.31 9.67 -3.23
N LEU A 32 -2.89 10.68 -3.89
CA LEU A 32 -2.57 10.96 -5.29
C LEU A 32 -1.13 11.48 -5.38
N PRO A 33 -0.26 10.87 -6.21
CA PRO A 33 1.02 11.47 -6.52
C PRO A 33 0.79 12.80 -7.29
N PRO A 34 1.65 13.82 -7.13
CA PRO A 34 1.41 15.16 -7.68
C PRO A 34 1.23 15.27 -9.20
N LYS A 35 1.50 14.23 -10.01
CA LYS A 35 1.28 14.23 -11.46
C LYS A 35 1.02 12.82 -11.99
N GLY A 36 -0.13 12.61 -12.63
CA GLY A 36 -0.28 11.83 -13.87
C GLY A 36 0.09 10.33 -13.91
N ARG A 37 0.35 9.66 -12.79
CA ARG A 37 0.62 8.21 -12.82
C ARG A 37 -0.68 7.43 -12.92
N GLU A 38 -1.15 7.12 -14.12
CA GLU A 38 -2.32 6.25 -14.33
C GLU A 38 -1.96 4.75 -14.24
N GLN A 39 -0.69 4.40 -14.51
CA GLN A 39 -0.19 3.03 -14.52
C GLN A 39 0.68 2.74 -13.29
N GLY A 40 0.70 1.48 -12.84
CA GLY A 40 1.50 1.03 -11.70
C GLY A 40 0.69 0.32 -10.61
N THR A 41 1.41 -0.28 -9.66
CA THR A 41 0.84 -1.07 -8.57
C THR A 41 0.61 -0.22 -7.33
N ILE A 42 -0.56 -0.38 -6.71
CA ILE A 42 -0.90 0.30 -5.46
C ILE A 42 -0.20 -0.42 -4.31
N ARG A 43 0.62 0.31 -3.56
CA ARG A 43 1.34 -0.21 -2.40
C ARG A 43 1.10 0.63 -1.16
N VAL A 44 1.18 -0.01 0.00
CA VAL A 44 1.07 0.64 1.30
C VAL A 44 2.31 1.48 1.57
N ILE A 45 2.11 2.76 1.85
CA ILE A 45 3.18 3.71 2.26
C ILE A 45 3.12 4.06 3.74
N ARG A 46 2.00 3.77 4.41
CA ARG A 46 1.83 3.93 5.84
C ARG A 46 0.71 3.02 6.34
N ALA A 47 0.94 2.36 7.47
CA ALA A 47 -0.10 1.65 8.21
C ALA A 47 -0.19 2.25 9.62
N LYS A 48 -1.37 2.69 10.04
CA LYS A 48 -1.61 3.25 11.37
C LYS A 48 -3.02 2.91 11.85
N GLU A 49 -3.15 2.26 13.00
CA GLU A 49 -4.40 2.10 13.77
C GLU A 49 -5.68 1.93 12.94
N GLY A 50 -5.73 0.91 12.08
CA GLY A 50 -6.90 0.65 11.23
C GLY A 50 -6.99 1.51 9.97
N VAL A 51 -5.94 2.23 9.60
CA VAL A 51 -5.84 3.02 8.37
C VAL A 51 -4.61 2.58 7.57
N LEU A 52 -4.83 2.24 6.29
CA LEU A 52 -3.78 2.01 5.31
C LEU A 52 -3.72 3.19 4.35
N THR A 53 -2.63 3.94 4.40
CA THR A 53 -2.32 4.92 3.36
C THR A 53 -1.59 4.23 2.23
N VAL A 54 -2.13 4.33 1.02
CA VAL A 54 -1.57 3.74 -0.19
C VAL A 54 -1.19 4.80 -1.21
N SER A 55 -0.22 4.45 -2.06
CA SER A 55 0.14 5.23 -3.23
C SER A 55 0.46 4.30 -4.40
N ARG A 56 0.42 4.84 -5.62
CA ARG A 56 0.73 4.10 -6.85
C ARG A 56 2.23 4.19 -7.13
N PHE A 57 2.86 3.03 -7.28
CA PHE A 57 4.26 2.87 -7.66
C PHE A 57 4.34 2.34 -9.09
N GLU A 58 5.23 2.91 -9.89
CA GLU A 58 5.61 2.32 -11.17
C GLU A 58 6.36 1.02 -10.90
N ASP A 59 5.83 -0.10 -11.41
CA ASP A 59 6.54 -1.38 -11.41
C ASP A 59 7.48 -1.49 -12.64
N GLU A 60 7.72 -0.38 -13.35
CA GLU A 60 8.74 -0.33 -14.40
C GLU A 60 10.10 -0.59 -13.76
N LEU A 61 10.65 -1.77 -14.07
CA LEU A 61 12.08 -2.03 -14.06
C LEU A 61 12.74 -0.89 -14.84
N SER A 62 13.18 0.15 -14.14
CA SER A 62 14.18 1.04 -14.66
C SER A 62 15.33 0.13 -15.08
N PRO A 63 15.70 0.00 -16.36
CA PRO A 63 16.97 -0.62 -16.67
C PRO A 63 17.99 0.20 -15.92
N VAL A 64 18.67 -0.43 -14.96
CA VAL A 64 19.83 0.15 -14.31
C VAL A 64 20.80 0.42 -15.46
N VAL A 65 20.87 1.66 -15.92
CA VAL A 65 21.90 2.09 -16.86
C VAL A 65 23.17 2.14 -16.02
N GLN A 66 23.92 1.03 -16.02
CA GLN A 66 25.31 1.00 -15.56
C GLN A 66 26.23 1.57 -16.65
#